data_AF-A0A533VRM8-F1
#
_entry.id   AF-A0A533VRM8-F1
#
_cell.length_a   1.000
_cell.length_b   1.000
_cell.length_c   1.000
_cell.angle_alpha   90.00
_cell.angle_beta   90.00
_cell.angle_gamma   90.00
#
_symmetry.space_group_name_H-M   'P 1'
#
loop_
_entity.id
_entity.type
_entity.pdbx_description
1 polymer ?
#
loop_
_entity_poly.entity_id
_entity_poly.type
_entity_poly.pdbx_seq_one_letter_code
_entity_poly.pdbx_strand_id
1 'polypeptide(L)'
;MESIAYERLVLLALLATGVLGVAAFLLPAPKAVGPVSATGNGGSELVLNLSVNSSSFSQGKSLQVYISETNSLSSMNNVTVAQNWGTTFSLGRCSADYPFGIVLLKGYYTLENFTQGEKVSLQSPVQNYLCVRPPFSTSYYHFLPKSDSAVVQVDMGNQTVTWPMGTSISITGYWTAQGSFAPLQHGAYTLVAGDEWGALALLHFSVN
;
A
#
# COMPACT_ATOMS: atom_id res chain seq x y z
N MET A 1 14.60 81.15 52.81
CA MET A 1 13.50 80.22 52.53
C MET A 1 14.08 79.16 51.61
N GLU A 2 14.86 78.19 52.09
CA GLU A 2 14.45 76.95 52.82
C GLU A 2 13.44 76.11 52.00
N SER A 3 13.49 74.77 51.85
CA SER A 3 14.32 73.68 52.39
C SER A 3 13.70 72.33 51.88
N ILE A 4 14.54 71.33 51.51
CA ILE A 4 14.44 69.85 51.80
C ILE A 4 13.10 69.13 51.50
N ALA A 5 12.96 68.22 50.51
CA ALA A 5 13.38 66.80 50.41
C ALA A 5 12.65 65.75 51.30
N TYR A 6 12.27 64.60 50.70
CA TYR A 6 11.94 63.28 51.30
C TYR A 6 10.64 63.17 52.15
N GLU A 7 9.81 62.11 52.18
CA GLU A 7 9.97 60.65 52.01
C GLU A 7 8.59 59.94 51.77
N ARG A 8 8.61 58.84 51.01
CA ARG A 8 7.79 57.59 51.09
C ARG A 8 6.25 57.60 51.00
N LEU A 9 5.72 57.02 49.92
CA LEU A 9 5.05 55.72 49.99
C LEU A 9 5.05 55.01 48.64
N VAL A 10 5.41 53.73 48.73
CA VAL A 10 5.70 52.74 47.69
C VAL A 10 4.39 52.14 47.14
N LEU A 11 4.48 51.50 45.97
CA LEU A 11 3.50 50.61 45.29
C LEU A 11 2.54 51.26 44.27
N LEU A 12 2.82 51.08 42.97
CA LEU A 12 2.11 50.08 42.15
C LEU A 12 2.59 50.05 40.68
N ALA A 13 3.25 48.95 40.37
CA ALA A 13 3.18 48.16 39.14
C ALA A 13 3.44 48.83 37.78
N LEU A 14 4.69 48.61 37.34
CA LEU A 14 5.20 48.56 35.98
C LEU A 14 4.64 47.36 35.18
N LEU A 15 4.55 47.55 33.85
CA LEU A 15 4.55 46.57 32.73
C LEU A 15 3.20 46.05 32.18
N ALA A 16 2.90 46.47 30.96
CA ALA A 16 2.21 45.64 29.95
C ALA A 16 2.64 46.03 28.53
N THR A 17 3.89 45.72 28.16
CA THR A 17 4.29 45.61 26.75
C THR A 17 3.78 44.28 26.22
N GLY A 18 2.73 44.33 25.39
CA GLY A 18 2.14 43.16 24.74
C GLY A 18 3.12 42.48 23.80
N VAL A 19 3.53 41.26 24.16
CA VAL A 19 4.28 40.35 23.30
C VAL A 19 3.30 39.75 22.28
N LEU A 20 3.54 39.97 20.99
CA LEU A 20 2.90 39.20 19.92
C LEU A 20 3.35 37.73 20.05
N GLY A 21 2.48 36.90 20.61
CA GLY A 21 2.65 35.46 20.61
C GLY A 21 2.43 34.92 19.20
N VAL A 22 3.50 34.40 18.59
CA VAL A 22 3.41 33.53 17.41
C VAL A 22 2.72 32.25 17.88
N ALA A 23 1.43 32.11 17.59
CA ALA A 23 0.71 30.86 17.78
C ALA A 23 1.21 29.86 16.74
N ALA A 24 2.23 29.08 17.10
CA ALA A 24 2.58 27.86 16.39
C ALA A 24 1.40 26.90 16.53
N PHE A 25 0.58 26.76 15.49
CA PHE A 25 -0.37 25.68 15.36
C PHE A 25 0.42 24.37 15.31
N LEU A 26 0.62 23.75 16.48
CA LEU A 26 1.06 22.37 16.59
C LEU A 26 -0.10 21.51 16.06
N LEU A 27 -0.10 21.27 14.75
CA LEU A 27 -0.91 20.20 14.19
C LEU A 27 -0.45 18.89 14.86
N PRO A 28 -1.35 18.13 15.49
CA PRO A 28 -0.98 16.84 16.05
C PRO A 28 -0.41 15.99 14.92
N ALA A 29 0.75 15.38 15.15
CA ALA A 29 1.33 14.44 14.21
C ALA A 29 0.27 13.39 13.85
N PRO A 30 0.02 13.12 12.55
CA PRO A 30 -0.96 12.12 12.14
C PRO A 30 -0.58 10.79 12.77
N LYS A 31 -1.45 10.33 13.67
CA LYS A 31 -1.24 9.09 14.43
C LYS A 31 -1.13 7.96 13.41
N ALA A 32 -0.08 7.14 13.51
CA ALA A 32 0.01 5.91 12.74
C ALA A 32 -1.22 5.06 13.10
N VAL A 33 -2.17 4.97 12.18
CA VAL A 33 -3.34 4.10 12.32
C VAL A 33 -2.86 2.70 11.96
N GLY A 34 -3.17 1.73 12.83
CA GLY A 34 -2.67 0.35 12.75
C GLY A 34 -3.03 -0.39 11.47
N PRO A 35 -2.87 -1.72 11.44
CA PRO A 35 -3.10 -2.49 10.23
C PRO A 35 -4.49 -2.23 9.63
N VAL A 36 -4.53 -2.06 8.31
CA VAL A 36 -5.79 -1.85 7.58
C VAL A 36 -5.89 -2.92 6.50
N SER A 37 -7.09 -3.45 6.28
CA SER A 37 -7.37 -4.47 5.28
C SER A 37 -8.61 -4.15 4.44
N ALA A 38 -8.63 -4.70 3.23
CA ALA A 38 -9.74 -4.66 2.31
C ALA A 38 -9.86 -6.02 1.62
N THR A 39 -11.06 -6.34 1.13
CA THR A 39 -11.32 -7.56 0.38
C THR A 39 -12.06 -7.26 -0.92
N GLY A 40 -11.88 -8.12 -1.91
CA GLY A 40 -12.60 -8.11 -3.18
C GLY A 40 -13.14 -9.50 -3.52
N ASN A 41 -14.20 -9.57 -4.32
CA ASN A 41 -14.72 -10.81 -4.88
C ASN A 41 -15.11 -10.58 -6.35
N GLY A 42 -14.56 -11.42 -7.24
CA GLY A 42 -14.75 -11.35 -8.70
C GLY A 42 -15.69 -12.42 -9.28
N GLY A 43 -16.35 -13.23 -8.44
CA GLY A 43 -17.30 -14.26 -8.89
C GLY A 43 -16.72 -15.67 -9.06
N SER A 44 -15.43 -15.89 -8.73
CA SER A 44 -14.77 -17.21 -8.75
C SER A 44 -14.87 -17.98 -7.43
N GLU A 45 -15.71 -17.53 -6.49
CA GLU A 45 -15.73 -18.02 -5.09
C GLU A 45 -14.38 -17.90 -4.36
N LEU A 46 -13.49 -17.09 -4.92
CA LEU A 46 -12.25 -16.65 -4.33
C LEU A 46 -12.42 -15.27 -3.73
N VAL A 47 -11.65 -14.99 -2.68
CA VAL A 47 -11.61 -13.71 -2.00
C VAL A 47 -10.19 -13.17 -2.08
N LEU A 48 -10.03 -12.06 -2.78
CA LEU A 48 -8.80 -11.28 -2.82
C LEU A 48 -8.69 -10.50 -1.52
N ASN A 49 -7.64 -10.76 -0.75
CA ASN A 49 -7.35 -10.06 0.50
C ASN A 49 -6.19 -9.11 0.27
N LEU A 50 -6.35 -7.86 0.70
CA LEU A 50 -5.32 -6.85 0.70
C LEU A 50 -5.18 -6.31 2.12
N SER A 51 -3.95 -6.21 2.63
CA SER A 51 -3.69 -5.58 3.92
C SER A 51 -2.38 -4.82 3.93
N VAL A 52 -2.32 -3.81 4.78
CA VAL A 52 -1.11 -3.04 5.04
C VAL A 52 -0.85 -2.94 6.52
N ASN A 53 0.42 -2.81 6.91
CA ASN A 53 0.83 -2.70 8.31
C ASN A 53 0.41 -1.37 8.97
N SER A 54 0.26 -0.31 8.18
CA SER A 54 -0.19 1.01 8.64
C SER A 54 -0.83 1.79 7.49
N SER A 55 -1.84 2.60 7.80
CA SER A 55 -2.39 3.58 6.83
C SER A 55 -1.74 4.96 6.93
N SER A 56 -0.75 5.14 7.79
CA SER A 56 0.00 6.39 7.95
C SER A 56 1.42 6.12 8.46
N PHE A 57 2.43 6.64 7.77
CA PHE A 57 3.83 6.48 8.17
C PHE A 57 4.70 7.65 7.75
N SER A 58 5.85 7.82 8.42
CA SER A 58 6.79 8.90 8.09
C SER A 58 7.56 8.64 6.80
N GLN A 59 7.90 9.68 6.05
CA GLN A 59 8.74 9.59 4.86
C GLN A 59 10.03 8.82 5.14
N GLY A 60 10.43 7.94 4.20
CA GLY A 60 11.60 7.07 4.33
C GLY A 60 11.35 5.76 5.09
N LYS A 61 10.15 5.53 5.62
CA LYS A 61 9.71 4.20 6.09
C LYS A 61 9.10 3.39 4.94
N SER A 62 8.99 2.08 5.14
CA SER A 62 8.33 1.17 4.20
C SER A 62 6.89 0.88 4.60
N LEU A 63 6.01 0.84 3.60
CA LEU A 63 4.70 0.23 3.69
C LEU A 63 4.86 -1.28 3.43
N GLN A 64 4.47 -2.11 4.40
CA GLN A 64 4.37 -3.55 4.17
C GLN A 64 2.97 -3.86 3.66
N VAL A 65 2.89 -4.46 2.49
CA VAL A 65 1.64 -4.87 1.85
C VAL A 65 1.62 -6.39 1.83
N TYR A 66 0.54 -6.99 2.30
CA TYR A 66 0.27 -8.41 2.16
C TYR A 66 -0.98 -8.61 1.30
N ILE A 67 -0.87 -9.50 0.32
CA ILE A 67 -1.97 -9.88 -0.57
C ILE A 67 -2.07 -11.38 -0.63
N SER A 68 -3.30 -11.88 -0.63
CA SER A 68 -3.56 -13.30 -0.81
C SER A 68 -4.90 -13.57 -1.47
N GLU A 69 -4.97 -14.67 -2.20
CA GLU A 69 -6.20 -15.22 -2.75
C GLU A 69 -6.68 -16.39 -1.89
N THR A 70 -7.92 -16.37 -1.44
CA THR A 70 -8.44 -17.40 -0.54
C THR A 70 -9.71 -18.04 -1.10
N ASN A 71 -9.75 -19.37 -1.14
CA ASN A 71 -10.96 -20.08 -1.49
C ASN A 71 -11.99 -20.02 -0.37
N SER A 72 -13.17 -19.49 -0.69
CA SER A 72 -14.27 -19.35 0.27
C SER A 72 -15.10 -20.62 0.42
N LEU A 73 -14.93 -21.62 -0.45
CA LEU A 73 -15.69 -22.87 -0.40
C LEU A 73 -15.13 -23.82 0.66
N SER A 74 -16.01 -24.66 1.23
CA SER A 74 -15.63 -25.81 2.05
C SER A 74 -15.15 -27.02 1.24
N SER A 75 -15.11 -26.89 -0.09
CA SER A 75 -14.61 -27.87 -1.04
C SER A 75 -13.44 -27.29 -1.84
N MET A 76 -12.72 -28.16 -2.54
CA MET A 76 -11.73 -27.74 -3.51
C MET A 76 -12.39 -26.91 -4.61
N ASN A 77 -11.75 -25.82 -5.01
CA ASN A 77 -12.23 -24.92 -6.06
C ASN A 77 -11.27 -24.95 -7.26
N ASN A 78 -11.79 -25.31 -8.43
CA ASN A 78 -11.03 -25.41 -9.67
C ASN A 78 -11.28 -24.17 -10.50
N VAL A 79 -10.30 -23.27 -10.54
CA VAL A 79 -10.46 -21.98 -11.21
C VAL A 79 -9.53 -21.93 -12.40
N THR A 80 -10.10 -21.62 -13.58
CA THR A 80 -9.32 -21.55 -14.83
C THR A 80 -8.54 -20.24 -14.88
N VAL A 81 -7.31 -20.28 -15.38
CA VAL A 81 -6.48 -19.08 -15.54
C VAL A 81 -7.10 -18.13 -16.56
N ALA A 82 -7.15 -16.85 -16.24
CA ALA A 82 -7.65 -15.85 -17.17
C ALA A 82 -6.63 -15.55 -18.28
N GLN A 83 -7.10 -15.34 -19.51
CA GLN A 83 -6.26 -14.91 -20.63
C GLN A 83 -5.96 -13.41 -20.50
N ASN A 84 -4.70 -13.00 -20.72
CA ASN A 84 -4.23 -11.59 -20.73
C ASN A 84 -4.23 -10.85 -19.37
N TRP A 85 -3.95 -11.55 -18.28
CA TRP A 85 -3.69 -10.93 -16.96
C TRP A 85 -2.35 -10.15 -16.93
N GLY A 86 -2.26 -9.13 -16.06
CA GLY A 86 -0.97 -8.54 -15.68
C GLY A 86 -0.48 -7.30 -16.45
N THR A 87 -1.31 -6.63 -17.26
CA THR A 87 -0.90 -5.36 -17.93
C THR A 87 -1.11 -4.13 -17.05
N THR A 88 -2.08 -4.17 -16.14
CA THR A 88 -2.41 -3.07 -15.24
C THR A 88 -1.89 -3.30 -13.84
N PHE A 89 -2.00 -4.53 -13.31
CA PHE A 89 -1.62 -4.90 -11.96
C PHE A 89 -0.28 -5.64 -11.97
N SER A 90 0.61 -5.29 -11.04
CA SER A 90 1.90 -5.94 -10.89
C SER A 90 2.33 -5.91 -9.44
N LEU A 91 2.98 -6.97 -8.96
CA LEU A 91 3.66 -6.97 -7.67
C LEU A 91 5.07 -6.34 -7.74
N GLY A 92 5.42 -5.72 -8.89
CA GLY A 92 6.75 -5.21 -9.17
C GLY A 92 7.68 -6.31 -9.69
N ARG A 93 8.88 -6.38 -9.12
CA ARG A 93 9.94 -7.29 -9.58
C ARG A 93 9.49 -8.74 -9.51
N CYS A 94 9.69 -9.48 -10.60
CA CYS A 94 9.46 -10.93 -10.66
C CYS A 94 8.05 -11.33 -10.17
N SER A 95 7.05 -10.60 -10.66
CA SER A 95 5.65 -10.71 -10.24
C SER A 95 4.80 -11.67 -11.06
N ALA A 96 5.40 -12.43 -11.98
CA ALA A 96 4.69 -13.19 -13.02
C ALA A 96 3.95 -14.45 -12.52
N ASP A 97 3.95 -14.71 -11.21
CA ASP A 97 3.67 -16.04 -10.66
C ASP A 97 2.46 -16.08 -9.73
N TYR A 98 1.78 -14.94 -9.53
CA TYR A 98 0.56 -14.86 -8.74
C TYR A 98 -0.63 -14.44 -9.61
N PRO A 99 -1.84 -14.98 -9.36
CA PRO A 99 -3.06 -14.61 -10.07
C PRO A 99 -3.61 -13.23 -9.64
N PHE A 100 -2.77 -12.40 -9.01
CA PHE A 100 -3.12 -11.08 -8.51
C PHE A 100 -1.93 -10.12 -8.57
N GLY A 101 -2.20 -8.83 -8.44
CA GLY A 101 -1.19 -7.79 -8.37
C GLY A 101 -1.73 -6.48 -7.83
N ILE A 102 -0.90 -5.44 -7.84
CA ILE A 102 -1.29 -4.11 -7.37
C ILE A 102 -1.04 -2.99 -8.36
N VAL A 103 -1.72 -1.88 -8.10
CA VAL A 103 -1.45 -0.56 -8.65
C VAL A 103 -1.33 0.42 -7.49
N LEU A 104 -0.27 1.22 -7.52
CA LEU A 104 -0.09 2.34 -6.61
C LEU A 104 -0.36 3.65 -7.33
N LEU A 105 -1.20 4.51 -6.74
CA LEU A 105 -1.61 5.79 -7.30
C LEU A 105 -1.27 6.93 -6.33
N LYS A 106 -0.83 8.07 -6.86
CA LYS A 106 -0.72 9.31 -6.08
C LYS A 106 -2.07 10.00 -5.99
N GLY A 107 -2.54 10.23 -4.77
CA GLY A 107 -3.83 10.85 -4.49
C GLY A 107 -4.85 9.87 -3.90
N TYR A 108 -6.05 10.37 -3.69
CA TYR A 108 -7.16 9.66 -3.08
C TYR A 108 -8.21 9.29 -4.14
N TYR A 109 -8.32 8.00 -4.46
CA TYR A 109 -9.24 7.47 -5.47
C TYR A 109 -10.13 6.38 -4.90
N THR A 110 -11.28 6.15 -5.51
CA THR A 110 -12.22 5.08 -5.19
C THR A 110 -12.20 4.02 -6.30
N LEU A 111 -12.89 2.89 -6.09
CA LEU A 111 -13.04 1.86 -7.12
C LEU A 111 -13.73 2.40 -8.40
N GLU A 112 -14.48 3.50 -8.29
CA GLU A 112 -15.17 4.13 -9.42
C GLU A 112 -14.24 4.96 -10.32
N ASN A 113 -13.13 5.47 -9.78
CA ASN A 113 -12.28 6.44 -10.50
C ASN A 113 -10.76 6.18 -10.44
N PHE A 114 -10.31 5.09 -9.79
CA PHE A 114 -8.87 4.79 -9.68
C PHE A 114 -8.17 4.65 -11.04
N THR A 115 -8.90 4.28 -12.10
CA THR A 115 -8.36 4.16 -13.45
C THR A 115 -7.91 5.50 -14.05
N GLN A 116 -8.40 6.63 -13.52
CA GLN A 116 -8.05 7.99 -13.95
C GLN A 116 -6.83 8.55 -13.21
N GLY A 117 -6.35 7.87 -12.16
CA GLY A 117 -5.30 8.39 -11.31
C GLY A 117 -3.89 8.27 -11.86
N GLU A 118 -2.98 9.09 -11.33
CA GLU A 118 -1.55 9.03 -11.63
C GLU A 118 -0.94 7.75 -11.04
N LYS A 119 -0.73 6.73 -11.88
CA LYS A 119 -0.05 5.48 -11.52
C LYS A 119 1.45 5.72 -11.37
N VAL A 120 2.03 5.17 -10.31
CA VAL A 120 3.49 5.12 -10.15
C VAL A 120 4.01 3.71 -10.36
N SER A 121 5.20 3.57 -10.94
CA SER A 121 5.75 2.26 -11.27
C SER A 121 6.49 1.64 -10.09
N LEU A 122 6.12 0.41 -9.73
CA LEU A 122 6.89 -0.41 -8.77
C LEU A 122 8.01 -1.20 -9.47
N GLN A 123 8.07 -1.15 -10.80
CA GLN A 123 9.07 -1.81 -11.63
C GLN A 123 9.95 -0.79 -12.35
N SER A 124 11.25 -1.07 -12.43
CA SER A 124 12.18 -0.23 -13.18
C SER A 124 11.91 -0.35 -14.69
N PRO A 125 11.75 0.76 -15.43
CA PRO A 125 11.51 0.71 -16.88
C PRO A 125 12.78 0.43 -17.70
N VAL A 126 13.97 0.55 -17.09
CA VAL A 126 15.27 0.44 -17.79
C VAL A 126 16.10 -0.77 -17.35
N GLN A 127 15.73 -1.41 -16.24
CA GLN A 127 16.44 -2.59 -15.75
C GLN A 127 15.73 -3.85 -16.22
N ASN A 128 16.41 -4.58 -17.09
CA ASN A 128 16.04 -5.94 -17.44
C ASN A 128 16.51 -6.87 -16.33
N TYR A 129 15.61 -7.16 -15.40
CA TYR A 129 15.86 -8.18 -14.39
C TYR A 129 15.63 -9.56 -14.99
N LEU A 130 16.65 -10.43 -14.88
CA LEU A 130 16.48 -11.86 -15.09
C LEU A 130 15.70 -12.41 -13.89
N CYS A 131 14.39 -12.44 -14.00
CA CYS A 131 13.55 -13.18 -13.07
C CYS A 131 13.69 -14.66 -13.41
N VAL A 132 14.16 -15.45 -12.44
CA VAL A 132 14.00 -16.90 -12.51
C VAL A 132 12.51 -17.12 -12.34
N ARG A 133 11.80 -17.20 -13.46
CA ARG A 133 10.39 -17.55 -13.48
C ARG A 133 10.28 -18.93 -12.82
N PRO A 134 9.59 -19.08 -11.67
CA PRO A 134 9.24 -20.41 -11.22
C PRO A 134 8.45 -21.06 -12.36
N PRO A 135 8.76 -22.32 -12.68
CA PRO A 135 8.26 -22.98 -13.87
C PRO A 135 6.77 -23.30 -13.69
N PHE A 136 5.85 -22.35 -13.72
CA PHE A 136 4.41 -22.60 -13.66
C PHE A 136 3.78 -22.36 -15.03
N SER A 137 3.19 -23.41 -15.62
CA SER A 137 2.26 -23.36 -16.76
C SER A 137 0.92 -23.93 -16.32
N THR A 138 0.35 -23.32 -15.29
CA THR A 138 -0.95 -23.78 -14.81
C THR A 138 -2.04 -23.25 -15.75
N SER A 139 -2.87 -24.14 -16.29
CA SER A 139 -4.12 -23.77 -16.98
C SER A 139 -5.28 -23.59 -16.00
N TYR A 140 -5.10 -24.08 -14.77
CA TYR A 140 -6.07 -24.05 -13.70
C TYR A 140 -5.36 -24.00 -12.34
N TYR A 141 -6.01 -23.40 -11.34
CA TYR A 141 -5.64 -23.45 -9.94
C TYR A 141 -6.63 -24.35 -9.20
N HIS A 142 -6.11 -25.29 -8.40
CA HIS A 142 -6.92 -26.12 -7.52
C HIS A 142 -6.78 -25.61 -6.08
N PHE A 143 -7.58 -24.62 -5.71
CA PHE A 143 -7.53 -24.08 -4.36
C PHE A 143 -8.08 -25.08 -3.35
N LEU A 144 -7.35 -25.26 -2.25
CA LEU A 144 -7.76 -26.12 -1.14
C LEU A 144 -8.97 -25.50 -0.41
N PRO A 145 -9.82 -26.31 0.24
CA PRO A 145 -10.96 -25.82 1.00
C PRO A 145 -10.56 -24.77 2.05
N LYS A 146 -11.29 -23.64 2.12
CA LYS A 146 -11.09 -22.59 3.14
C LYS A 146 -9.62 -22.19 3.34
N SER A 147 -8.85 -22.13 2.26
CA SER A 147 -7.41 -21.94 2.30
C SER A 147 -6.95 -20.99 1.21
N ASP A 148 -5.82 -20.34 1.47
CA ASP A 148 -5.03 -19.56 0.53
C ASP A 148 -3.99 -20.40 -0.22
N SER A 149 -4.05 -21.72 -0.13
CA SER A 149 -3.14 -22.63 -0.84
C SER A 149 -3.83 -23.25 -2.04
N ALA A 150 -3.11 -23.36 -3.15
CA ALA A 150 -3.61 -24.03 -4.35
C ALA A 150 -2.58 -25.01 -4.91
N VAL A 151 -3.09 -26.10 -5.49
CA VAL A 151 -2.27 -27.03 -6.26
C VAL A 151 -2.14 -26.49 -7.68
N VAL A 152 -0.90 -26.30 -8.13
CA VAL A 152 -0.55 -25.77 -9.46
C VAL A 152 0.40 -26.70 -10.19
N GLN A 153 0.33 -26.70 -11.52
CA GLN A 153 1.23 -27.48 -12.35
C GLN A 153 2.56 -26.74 -12.57
N VAL A 154 3.68 -27.48 -12.48
CA VAL A 154 5.01 -26.98 -12.81
C VAL A 154 5.53 -27.52 -14.16
N ASP A 155 6.25 -26.69 -14.92
CA ASP A 155 6.77 -26.98 -16.27
C ASP A 155 7.80 -28.10 -16.28
N MET A 156 8.48 -28.34 -15.16
CA MET A 156 9.46 -29.41 -15.03
C MET A 156 8.77 -30.75 -14.71
N GLY A 157 8.16 -31.35 -15.73
CA GLY A 157 7.81 -32.78 -15.74
C GLY A 157 6.37 -33.15 -15.33
N ASN A 158 5.37 -32.31 -15.62
CA ASN A 158 3.95 -32.56 -15.26
C ASN A 158 3.75 -32.84 -13.77
N GLN A 159 4.58 -32.24 -12.92
CA GLN A 159 4.41 -32.33 -11.48
C GLN A 159 3.43 -31.25 -11.01
N THR A 160 2.76 -31.52 -9.90
CA THR A 160 1.94 -30.53 -9.22
C THR A 160 2.53 -30.22 -7.87
N VAL A 161 2.50 -28.95 -7.47
CA VAL A 161 2.94 -28.50 -6.14
C VAL A 161 1.81 -27.76 -5.46
N THR A 162 1.69 -27.91 -4.14
CA THR A 162 0.85 -27.03 -3.32
C THR A 162 1.62 -25.76 -3.05
N TRP A 163 1.06 -24.62 -3.46
CA TRP A 163 1.70 -23.31 -3.36
C TRP A 163 0.80 -22.35 -2.56
N PRO A 164 1.35 -21.60 -1.60
CA PRO A 164 0.63 -20.51 -0.96
C PRO A 164 0.36 -19.37 -1.96
N MET A 165 -0.91 -19.07 -2.19
CA MET A 165 -1.40 -17.95 -3.00
C MET A 165 -1.45 -16.67 -2.17
N GLY A 166 -0.37 -16.39 -1.45
CA GLY A 166 -0.18 -15.18 -0.67
C GLY A 166 1.27 -14.70 -0.72
N THR A 167 1.46 -13.38 -0.66
CA THR A 167 2.80 -12.78 -0.69
C THR A 167 2.84 -11.41 -0.03
N SER A 168 4.04 -11.01 0.38
CA SER A 168 4.31 -9.71 0.99
C SER A 168 5.30 -8.91 0.15
N ILE A 169 5.02 -7.62 -0.02
CA ILE A 169 5.94 -6.67 -0.66
C ILE A 169 6.16 -5.45 0.24
N SER A 170 7.34 -4.87 0.11
CA SER A 170 7.74 -3.68 0.87
C SER A 170 7.86 -2.50 -0.10
N ILE A 171 7.00 -1.49 0.06
CA ILE A 171 7.00 -0.29 -0.78
C ILE A 171 7.66 0.86 -0.02
N THR A 172 8.78 1.36 -0.55
CA THR A 172 9.51 2.54 -0.04
C THR A 172 9.47 3.73 -1.00
N GLY A 173 9.09 3.48 -2.26
CA GLY A 173 9.23 4.42 -3.36
C GLY A 173 8.73 3.83 -4.67
N TYR A 174 9.02 4.52 -5.76
CA TYR A 174 8.61 4.14 -7.10
C TYR A 174 9.69 4.55 -8.12
N TRP A 175 9.62 3.95 -9.30
CA TRP A 175 10.51 4.24 -10.42
C TRP A 175 9.92 5.34 -11.29
N THR A 176 10.74 6.32 -11.64
CA THR A 176 10.42 7.32 -12.67
C THR A 176 10.55 6.72 -14.06
N ALA A 177 9.94 7.36 -15.06
CA ALA A 177 10.06 6.96 -16.46
C ALA A 177 11.52 6.96 -16.95
N GLN A 178 12.38 7.79 -16.36
CA GLN A 178 13.81 7.87 -16.66
C GLN A 178 14.64 6.77 -15.97
N GLY A 179 14.00 5.88 -15.20
CA GLY A 179 14.68 4.78 -14.50
C GLY A 179 15.36 5.18 -13.19
N SER A 180 15.01 6.33 -12.61
CA SER A 180 15.48 6.71 -11.27
C SER A 180 14.50 6.23 -10.21
N PHE A 181 15.00 5.76 -9.06
CA PHE A 181 14.15 5.40 -7.92
C PHE A 181 13.93 6.62 -7.03
N ALA A 182 12.67 6.98 -6.81
CA ALA A 182 12.26 8.09 -5.94
C ALA A 182 11.54 7.54 -4.70
N PRO A 183 11.88 8.00 -3.48
CA PRO A 183 11.12 7.63 -2.29
C PRO A 183 9.70 8.18 -2.38
N LEU A 184 8.77 7.55 -1.67
CA LEU A 184 7.42 8.10 -1.50
C LEU A 184 7.54 9.50 -0.87
N GLN A 185 6.86 10.47 -1.47
CA GLN A 185 6.79 11.85 -0.99
C GLN A 185 5.60 12.01 -0.05
N HIS A 186 5.64 13.04 0.80
CA HIS A 186 4.51 13.40 1.65
C HIS A 186 3.22 13.51 0.82
N GLY A 187 2.14 12.91 1.30
CA GLY A 187 0.83 12.98 0.64
C GLY A 187 -0.01 11.71 0.79
N ALA A 188 -1.20 11.75 0.20
CA ALA A 188 -2.13 10.63 0.15
C ALA A 188 -1.83 9.72 -1.06
N TYR A 189 -2.01 8.42 -0.85
CA TYR A 189 -1.85 7.40 -1.88
C TYR A 189 -3.04 6.44 -1.84
N THR A 190 -3.35 5.89 -3.00
CA THR A 190 -4.33 4.82 -3.16
C THR A 190 -3.63 3.56 -3.64
N LEU A 191 -3.86 2.45 -2.94
CA LEU A 191 -3.36 1.13 -3.29
C LEU A 191 -4.55 0.27 -3.73
N VAL A 192 -4.50 -0.23 -4.95
CA VAL A 192 -5.54 -1.11 -5.50
C VAL A 192 -4.91 -2.46 -5.80
N ALA A 193 -5.44 -3.53 -5.21
CA ALA A 193 -5.16 -4.89 -5.61
C ALA A 193 -6.24 -5.35 -6.60
N GLY A 194 -5.84 -6.16 -7.57
CA GLY A 194 -6.74 -6.85 -8.46
C GLY A 194 -6.28 -8.29 -8.69
N ASP A 195 -7.23 -9.17 -8.98
CA ASP A 195 -6.98 -10.55 -9.42
C ASP A 195 -7.38 -10.76 -10.88
N GLU A 196 -6.94 -11.89 -11.43
CA GLU A 196 -7.19 -12.28 -12.81
C GLU A 196 -8.66 -12.59 -13.12
N TRP A 197 -9.49 -12.72 -12.09
CA TRP A 197 -10.92 -12.99 -12.20
C TRP A 197 -11.80 -11.74 -11.99
N GLY A 198 -11.18 -10.57 -11.82
CA GLY A 198 -11.88 -9.28 -11.73
C GLY A 198 -12.24 -8.84 -10.31
N ALA A 199 -11.78 -9.51 -9.27
CA ALA A 199 -11.87 -8.99 -7.91
C ALA A 199 -10.98 -7.76 -7.77
N LEU A 200 -11.47 -6.76 -7.02
CA LEU A 200 -10.71 -5.55 -6.68
C LEU A 200 -10.80 -5.29 -5.18
N ALA A 201 -9.67 -4.97 -4.56
CA ALA A 201 -9.60 -4.50 -3.19
C ALA A 201 -8.82 -3.17 -3.16
N LEU A 202 -9.28 -2.21 -2.36
CA LEU A 202 -8.72 -0.86 -2.36
C LEU A 202 -8.47 -0.37 -0.93
N LEU A 203 -7.30 0.22 -0.73
CA LEU A 203 -6.91 0.88 0.52
C LEU A 203 -6.31 2.26 0.25
N HIS A 204 -6.41 3.12 1.25
CA HIS A 204 -5.74 4.41 1.29
C HIS A 204 -4.67 4.43 2.36
N PHE A 205 -3.57 5.13 2.08
CA PHE A 205 -2.57 5.44 3.09
C PHE A 205 -1.98 6.84 2.87
N SER A 206 -1.28 7.34 3.89
CA SER A 206 -0.59 8.63 3.85
C SER A 206 0.88 8.50 4.24
N VAL A 207 1.70 9.33 3.60
CA VAL A 207 3.11 9.52 3.96
C VAL A 207 3.25 10.91 4.57
N ASN A 208 3.87 10.99 5.74
CA ASN A 208 3.99 12.22 6.53
C ASN A 208 5.42 12.71 6.68
#